data_AF-W6Z506-F1
#
_entry.id   AF-W6Z506-F1
#
_cell.length_a   1.000
_cell.length_b   1.000
_cell.length_c   1.000
_cell.angle_alpha   90.00
_cell.angle_beta   90.00
_cell.angle_gamma   90.00
#
_symmetry.space_group_name_H-M   'P 1'
#
loop_
_entity.id
_entity.type
_entity.pdbx_description
1 polymer ?
#
loop_
_entity_poly.entity_id
_entity_poly.type
_entity_poly.pdbx_seq_one_letter_code
_entity_poly.pdbx_strand_id
1 'polypeptide(L)'
;MDSAKVEELALLGAITVHLIISLLILTYLSVGLRIWARYRVTKSPGWDDAAMIATLMLFTTYCAFILAMNFRAKSIEPWTQASIHTTLIFVQLSEVFYLLTTTFLKVSLGIFFLRVLTKKWQKHVFHTVLTIGVVYGFFYFFIILFQCGDPRHIADGFIQKKSDKCLPPALRMSAGYIYGIINVLADWTFVLIPISVLMDSDLDRRSKMSVGMVMALGAVGSVSSIMRLVYLDGLELSTMESLNPQAIKATIWATAEPGTGIIAASIAILRPLFQQVYNDVRNKSTSFISKPRKSESSDDEIALRGPETVTQNVDSKPLKIETKRMSMDSIHIEDAQSPWSPTIVSTSGMPRMILVKGKTTPAPWPKAGGDVVYAREQ
;
A
#
# COMPACT_ATOMS: atom_id res chain seq x y z
N MET A 1 -38.51 5.38 26.61
CA MET A 1 -37.69 5.63 25.40
C MET A 1 -38.59 5.53 24.20
N ASP A 2 -38.54 6.51 23.31
CA ASP A 2 -39.53 6.67 22.23
C ASP A 2 -39.36 5.60 21.14
N SER A 3 -40.46 5.16 20.53
CA SER A 3 -40.46 4.13 19.48
C SER A 3 -39.53 4.49 18.33
N ALA A 4 -39.57 5.75 17.87
CA ALA A 4 -38.68 6.26 16.81
C ALA A 4 -37.19 6.17 17.19
N LYS A 5 -36.82 6.34 18.47
CA LYS A 5 -35.43 6.19 18.94
C LYS A 5 -35.01 4.72 18.99
N VAL A 6 -35.93 3.80 19.33
CA VAL A 6 -35.67 2.35 19.24
C VAL A 6 -35.46 1.94 17.78
N GLU A 7 -36.26 2.48 16.85
CA GLU A 7 -36.15 2.22 15.41
C GLU A 7 -34.85 2.77 14.81
N GLU A 8 -34.43 3.99 15.16
CA GLU A 8 -33.14 4.55 14.72
C GLU A 8 -31.97 3.67 15.20
N LEU A 9 -31.98 3.25 16.47
CA LEU A 9 -30.94 2.38 17.03
C LEU A 9 -30.90 1.00 16.34
N ALA A 10 -32.06 0.41 16.03
CA ALA A 10 -32.14 -0.87 15.31
C ALA A 10 -31.61 -0.76 13.87
N LEU A 11 -31.94 0.33 13.17
CA LEU A 11 -31.47 0.63 11.82
C LEU A 11 -29.95 0.86 11.80
N LEU A 12 -29.42 1.66 12.72
CA LEU A 12 -27.98 1.92 12.86
C LEU A 12 -27.20 0.64 13.19
N GLY A 13 -27.74 -0.23 14.05
CA GLY A 13 -27.15 -1.54 14.34
C GLY A 13 -27.12 -2.46 13.11
N ALA A 14 -28.20 -2.50 12.32
CA ALA A 14 -28.23 -3.25 11.06
C ALA A 14 -27.18 -2.73 10.05
N ILE A 15 -27.11 -1.41 9.84
CA ILE A 15 -26.10 -0.75 8.98
C ILE A 15 -24.68 -1.12 9.45
N THR A 16 -24.41 -1.07 10.75
CA THR A 16 -23.11 -1.42 11.35
C THR A 16 -22.70 -2.86 11.02
N VAL A 17 -23.62 -3.82 11.16
CA VAL A 17 -23.36 -5.24 10.84
C VAL A 17 -23.06 -5.44 9.35
N HIS A 18 -23.85 -4.84 8.45
CA HIS A 18 -23.60 -4.96 7.00
C HIS A 18 -22.29 -4.29 6.56
N LEU A 19 -21.93 -3.16 7.17
CA LEU A 19 -20.65 -2.48 6.94
C LEU A 19 -19.46 -3.32 7.39
N ILE A 20 -19.53 -3.93 8.59
CA ILE A 20 -18.47 -4.81 9.09
C ILE A 20 -18.27 -6.02 8.17
N ILE A 21 -19.35 -6.72 7.80
CA ILE A 21 -19.25 -7.93 6.97
C ILE A 21 -18.65 -7.61 5.59
N SER A 22 -19.10 -6.52 4.95
CA SER A 22 -18.56 -6.11 3.65
C SER A 22 -17.10 -5.65 3.73
N LEU A 23 -16.72 -4.87 4.75
CA LEU A 23 -15.31 -4.48 4.97
C LEU A 23 -14.42 -5.67 5.31
N LEU A 24 -14.88 -6.66 6.08
CA LEU A 24 -14.12 -7.88 6.34
C LEU A 24 -13.85 -8.65 5.04
N ILE A 25 -14.88 -8.88 4.21
CA ILE A 25 -14.72 -9.57 2.92
C ILE A 25 -13.72 -8.82 2.01
N LEU A 26 -13.87 -7.49 1.88
CA LEU A 26 -12.98 -6.66 1.07
C LEU A 26 -11.54 -6.60 1.59
N THR A 27 -11.34 -6.48 2.92
CA THR A 27 -10.01 -6.46 3.53
C THR A 27 -9.29 -7.79 3.38
N TYR A 28 -9.94 -8.93 3.67
CA TYR A 28 -9.37 -10.25 3.45
C TYR A 28 -9.01 -10.51 1.98
N LEU A 29 -9.89 -10.17 1.03
CA LEU A 29 -9.59 -10.31 -0.41
C LEU A 29 -8.41 -9.44 -0.85
N SER A 30 -8.37 -8.17 -0.42
CA SER A 30 -7.30 -7.24 -0.81
C SER A 30 -5.94 -7.62 -0.22
N VAL A 31 -5.89 -8.06 1.05
CA VAL A 31 -4.65 -8.52 1.71
C VAL A 31 -4.20 -9.87 1.17
N GLY A 32 -5.12 -10.80 0.89
CA GLY A 32 -4.81 -12.07 0.23
C GLY A 32 -4.18 -11.86 -1.16
N LEU A 33 -4.74 -10.93 -1.95
CA LEU A 33 -4.19 -10.54 -3.25
C LEU A 33 -2.82 -9.84 -3.12
N ARG A 34 -2.63 -8.97 -2.11
CA ARG A 34 -1.32 -8.36 -1.78
C ARG A 34 -0.26 -9.41 -1.43
N ILE A 35 -0.61 -10.43 -0.64
CA ILE A 35 0.31 -11.52 -0.26
C ILE A 35 0.66 -12.35 -1.50
N TRP A 36 -0.33 -12.77 -2.29
CA TRP A 36 -0.10 -13.50 -3.55
C TRP A 36 0.83 -12.71 -4.49
N ALA A 37 0.58 -11.41 -4.66
CA ALA A 37 1.41 -10.49 -5.44
C ALA A 37 2.88 -10.47 -4.97
N ARG A 38 3.09 -10.24 -3.67
CA ARG A 38 4.41 -10.17 -3.04
C ARG A 38 5.20 -11.47 -3.15
N TYR A 39 4.57 -12.61 -2.93
CA TYR A 39 5.25 -13.92 -2.90
C TYR A 39 5.42 -14.54 -4.29
N ARG A 40 4.40 -14.48 -5.17
CA ARG A 40 4.45 -15.15 -6.49
C ARG A 40 5.04 -14.26 -7.59
N VAL A 41 4.70 -12.97 -7.63
CA VAL A 41 5.04 -12.10 -8.77
C VAL A 41 6.26 -11.24 -8.48
N THR A 42 6.25 -10.44 -7.41
CA THR A 42 7.41 -9.59 -7.05
C THR A 42 8.52 -10.36 -6.33
N LYS A 43 8.21 -11.54 -5.75
CA LYS A 43 9.11 -12.43 -4.99
C LYS A 43 9.91 -11.70 -3.89
N SER A 44 9.30 -10.69 -3.26
CA SER A 44 9.95 -9.75 -2.36
C SER A 44 9.07 -9.46 -1.13
N PRO A 45 8.87 -10.42 -0.21
CA PRO A 45 8.10 -10.18 1.02
C PRO A 45 8.81 -9.15 1.90
N GLY A 46 8.06 -8.19 2.43
CA GLY A 46 8.59 -7.14 3.30
C GLY A 46 8.00 -7.16 4.71
N TRP A 47 8.71 -6.54 5.66
CA TRP A 47 8.18 -6.27 7.01
C TRP A 47 6.86 -5.47 6.98
N ASP A 48 6.65 -4.67 5.93
CA ASP A 48 5.37 -3.99 5.69
C ASP A 48 4.19 -4.95 5.45
N ASP A 49 4.44 -6.15 4.90
CA ASP A 49 3.43 -7.18 4.68
C ASP A 49 3.11 -7.94 5.98
N ALA A 50 4.13 -8.24 6.80
CA ALA A 50 3.93 -8.81 8.13
C ALA A 50 3.13 -7.87 9.05
N ALA A 51 3.44 -6.57 9.03
CA ALA A 51 2.66 -5.55 9.74
C ALA A 51 1.22 -5.44 9.22
N MET A 52 0.98 -5.64 7.91
CA MET A 52 -0.38 -5.68 7.34
C MET A 52 -1.17 -6.92 7.77
N ILE A 53 -0.52 -8.09 7.87
CA ILE A 53 -1.16 -9.31 8.41
C ILE A 53 -1.54 -9.11 9.88
N ALA A 54 -0.65 -8.54 10.70
CA ALA A 54 -0.96 -8.19 12.09
C ALA A 54 -2.14 -7.19 12.17
N THR A 55 -2.16 -6.17 11.30
CA THR A 55 -3.26 -5.21 11.18
C THR A 55 -4.59 -5.89 10.85
N LEU A 56 -4.61 -6.83 9.89
CA LEU A 56 -5.82 -7.57 9.52
C LEU A 56 -6.35 -8.44 10.66
N MET A 57 -5.48 -9.10 11.41
CA MET A 57 -5.87 -9.90 12.57
C MET A 57 -6.47 -9.02 13.67
N LEU A 58 -5.84 -7.89 14.00
CA LEU A 58 -6.35 -6.91 14.96
C LEU A 58 -7.71 -6.33 14.53
N PHE A 59 -7.87 -5.98 13.25
CA PHE A 59 -9.14 -5.51 12.68
C PHE A 59 -10.25 -6.56 12.76
N THR A 60 -9.89 -7.83 12.54
CA THR A 60 -10.84 -8.95 12.66
C THR A 60 -11.30 -9.15 14.10
N THR A 61 -10.39 -9.05 15.08
CA THR A 61 -10.74 -9.10 16.50
C THR A 61 -11.58 -7.91 16.94
N TYR A 62 -11.26 -6.68 16.49
CA TYR A 62 -12.10 -5.50 16.68
C TYR A 62 -13.53 -5.73 16.17
N CYS A 63 -13.67 -6.10 14.90
CA CYS A 63 -14.96 -6.37 14.27
C CYS A 63 -15.75 -7.49 14.97
N ALA A 64 -15.06 -8.53 15.48
CA ALA A 64 -15.70 -9.61 16.24
C ALA A 64 -16.35 -9.10 17.53
N PHE A 65 -15.71 -8.18 18.28
CA PHE A 65 -16.32 -7.56 19.46
C PHE A 65 -17.54 -6.69 19.11
N ILE A 66 -17.47 -5.88 18.04
CA ILE A 66 -18.62 -5.07 17.60
C ILE A 66 -19.80 -5.96 17.16
N LEU A 67 -19.53 -7.06 16.43
CA LEU A 67 -20.55 -8.03 16.04
C LEU A 67 -21.15 -8.77 17.25
N ALA A 68 -20.33 -9.17 18.23
CA ALA A 68 -20.80 -9.81 19.46
C ALA A 68 -21.74 -8.88 20.26
N MET A 69 -21.40 -7.58 20.38
CA MET A 69 -22.28 -6.59 21.01
C MET A 69 -23.59 -6.41 20.24
N ASN A 70 -23.55 -6.31 18.90
CA ASN A 70 -24.75 -6.21 18.07
C ASN A 70 -25.64 -7.46 18.16
N PHE A 71 -25.05 -8.65 18.34
CA PHE A 71 -25.82 -9.89 18.51
C PHE A 71 -26.48 -9.96 19.90
N ARG A 72 -25.75 -9.60 20.97
CA ARG A 72 -26.31 -9.48 22.34
C ARG A 72 -27.45 -8.47 22.38
N ALA A 73 -27.28 -7.30 21.74
CA ALA A 73 -28.31 -6.25 21.68
C ALA A 73 -29.58 -6.64 20.89
N LYS A 74 -29.52 -7.70 20.07
CA LYS A 74 -30.69 -8.29 19.37
C LYS A 74 -31.26 -9.52 20.07
N SER A 75 -30.60 -10.04 21.11
CA SER A 75 -31.09 -11.20 21.85
C SER A 75 -32.25 -10.81 22.76
N ILE A 76 -33.16 -11.76 23.00
CA ILE A 76 -34.33 -11.58 23.90
C ILE A 76 -33.92 -11.82 25.37
N GLU A 77 -32.63 -12.04 25.64
CA GLU A 77 -32.11 -12.28 26.99
C GLU A 77 -32.26 -11.01 27.85
N PRO A 78 -32.87 -11.08 29.05
CA PRO A 78 -33.09 -9.91 29.88
C PRO A 78 -31.76 -9.27 30.30
N TRP A 79 -31.73 -7.93 30.34
CA TRP A 79 -30.55 -7.12 30.69
C TRP A 79 -30.19 -7.24 32.18
N THR A 80 -29.67 -8.39 32.57
CA THR A 80 -29.08 -8.63 33.89
C THR A 80 -27.79 -7.81 34.07
N GLN A 81 -27.45 -7.50 35.32
CA GLN A 81 -26.22 -6.76 35.65
C GLN A 81 -24.95 -7.45 35.10
N ALA A 82 -24.91 -8.79 35.11
CA ALA A 82 -23.83 -9.57 34.50
C ALA A 82 -23.77 -9.40 32.96
N SER A 83 -24.91 -9.30 32.28
CA SER A 83 -24.97 -9.05 30.83
C SER A 83 -24.49 -7.64 30.47
N ILE A 84 -24.86 -6.63 31.28
CA ILE A 84 -24.40 -5.24 31.14
C ILE A 84 -22.88 -5.15 31.36
N HIS A 85 -22.37 -5.71 32.47
CA HIS A 85 -20.94 -5.79 32.80
C HIS A 85 -20.13 -6.46 31.67
N THR A 86 -20.61 -7.60 31.14
CA THR A 86 -19.97 -8.29 30.00
C THR A 86 -19.94 -7.41 28.74
N THR A 87 -21.01 -6.67 28.48
CA THR A 87 -21.10 -5.78 27.32
C THR A 87 -20.14 -4.59 27.44
N LEU A 88 -19.98 -4.01 28.64
CA LEU A 88 -18.99 -2.96 28.92
C LEU A 88 -17.54 -3.44 28.68
N ILE A 89 -17.21 -4.68 29.05
CA ILE A 89 -15.91 -5.29 28.71
C ILE A 89 -15.72 -5.39 27.20
N PHE A 90 -16.75 -5.75 26.43
CA PHE A 90 -16.66 -5.82 24.97
C PHE A 90 -16.50 -4.44 24.31
N VAL A 91 -17.12 -3.38 24.86
CA VAL A 91 -16.87 -1.99 24.43
C VAL A 91 -15.40 -1.65 24.63
N GLN A 92 -14.86 -1.85 25.84
CA GLN A 92 -13.47 -1.54 26.17
C GLN A 92 -12.48 -2.29 25.28
N LEU A 93 -12.67 -3.61 25.10
CA LEU A 93 -11.82 -4.43 24.25
C LEU A 93 -11.90 -3.97 22.79
N SER A 94 -13.08 -3.56 22.31
CA SER A 94 -13.20 -3.01 20.95
C SER A 94 -12.43 -1.68 20.78
N GLU A 95 -12.44 -0.76 21.75
CA GLU A 95 -11.60 0.45 21.67
C GLU A 95 -10.11 0.08 21.63
N VAL A 96 -9.67 -0.83 22.52
CA VAL A 96 -8.27 -1.30 22.58
C VAL A 96 -7.82 -1.94 21.25
N PHE A 97 -8.63 -2.82 20.65
CA PHE A 97 -8.31 -3.44 19.36
C PHE A 97 -8.39 -2.46 18.18
N TYR A 98 -9.29 -1.47 18.23
CA TYR A 98 -9.32 -0.37 17.25
C TYR A 98 -8.00 0.44 17.29
N LEU A 99 -7.54 0.86 18.47
CA LEU A 99 -6.31 1.64 18.65
C LEU A 99 -5.06 0.89 18.16
N LEU A 100 -4.97 -0.40 18.46
CA LEU A 100 -3.90 -1.26 17.93
C LEU A 100 -4.00 -1.38 16.40
N THR A 101 -5.21 -1.57 15.85
CA THR A 101 -5.42 -1.68 14.40
C THR A 101 -4.95 -0.43 13.65
N THR A 102 -5.40 0.77 14.05
CA THR A 102 -5.02 2.02 13.39
C THR A 102 -3.54 2.34 13.54
N THR A 103 -2.94 2.04 14.70
CA THR A 103 -1.50 2.21 14.93
C THR A 103 -0.68 1.28 14.03
N PHE A 104 -0.99 -0.02 13.98
CA PHE A 104 -0.26 -0.98 13.13
C PHE A 104 -0.48 -0.73 11.63
N LEU A 105 -1.68 -0.28 11.22
CA LEU A 105 -1.97 0.16 9.87
C LEU A 105 -1.06 1.32 9.44
N LYS A 106 -0.92 2.35 10.31
CA LYS A 106 -0.07 3.52 10.05
C LYS A 106 1.41 3.16 10.06
N VAL A 107 1.84 2.17 10.85
CA VAL A 107 3.21 1.58 10.75
C VAL A 107 3.42 0.85 9.41
N SER A 108 2.50 -0.02 8.97
CA SER A 108 2.63 -0.75 7.69
C SER A 108 2.68 0.19 6.49
N LEU A 109 1.73 1.12 6.39
CA LEU A 109 1.72 2.19 5.38
C LEU A 109 2.96 3.08 5.50
N GLY A 110 3.40 3.36 6.73
CA GLY A 110 4.55 4.21 7.02
C GLY A 110 5.86 3.67 6.49
N ILE A 111 6.14 2.39 6.75
CA ILE A 111 7.31 1.66 6.23
C ILE A 111 7.27 1.61 4.70
N PHE A 112 6.08 1.40 4.11
CA PHE A 112 5.91 1.41 2.66
C PHE A 112 6.23 2.79 2.04
N PHE A 113 5.63 3.87 2.55
CA PHE A 113 5.87 5.22 2.03
C PHE A 113 7.32 5.67 2.23
N LEU A 114 7.97 5.40 3.38
CA LEU A 114 9.37 5.74 3.60
C LEU A 114 10.33 5.05 2.61
N ARG A 115 9.95 3.89 2.06
CA ARG A 115 10.66 3.20 0.96
C ARG A 115 10.45 3.87 -0.40
N VAL A 116 9.26 4.42 -0.65
CA VAL A 116 8.86 5.06 -1.93
C VAL A 116 9.34 6.52 -2.04
N LEU A 117 9.35 7.27 -0.94
CA LEU A 117 9.80 8.66 -0.93
C LEU A 117 11.28 8.79 -1.31
N THR A 118 11.65 9.93 -1.91
CA THR A 118 13.04 10.22 -2.32
C THR A 118 13.58 11.51 -1.68
N LYS A 119 12.80 12.59 -1.66
CA LYS A 119 13.22 13.90 -1.11
C LYS A 119 13.39 13.82 0.42
N LYS A 120 14.55 14.27 0.93
CA LYS A 120 14.91 14.21 2.37
C LYS A 120 13.88 14.93 3.27
N TRP A 121 13.41 16.11 2.85
CA TRP A 121 12.37 16.89 3.53
C TRP A 121 11.06 16.09 3.73
N GLN A 122 10.54 15.49 2.65
CA GLN A 122 9.32 14.67 2.70
C GLN A 122 9.49 13.48 3.66
N LYS A 123 10.64 12.79 3.63
CA LYS A 123 10.92 11.69 4.57
C LYS A 123 10.95 12.16 6.02
N HIS A 124 11.56 13.31 6.30
CA HIS A 124 11.69 13.82 7.66
C HIS A 124 10.33 14.20 8.25
N VAL A 125 9.51 14.97 7.54
CA VAL A 125 8.13 15.30 7.98
C VAL A 125 7.30 14.04 8.18
N PHE A 126 7.29 13.15 7.19
CA PHE A 126 6.51 11.93 7.23
C PHE A 126 6.92 11.01 8.40
N HIS A 127 8.22 10.85 8.64
CA HIS A 127 8.75 10.07 9.76
C HIS A 127 8.40 10.72 11.11
N THR A 128 8.52 12.04 11.25
CA THR A 128 8.17 12.74 12.50
C THR A 128 6.69 12.61 12.82
N VAL A 129 5.78 12.82 11.86
CA VAL A 129 4.33 12.67 12.06
C VAL A 129 3.96 11.23 12.39
N LEU A 130 4.54 10.24 11.69
CA LEU A 130 4.34 8.81 11.98
C LEU A 130 4.81 8.47 13.41
N THR A 131 6.00 8.90 13.81
CA THR A 131 6.56 8.61 15.14
C THR A 131 5.72 9.25 16.25
N ILE A 132 5.27 10.50 16.09
CA ILE A 132 4.36 11.16 17.04
C ILE A 132 3.03 10.38 17.14
N GLY A 133 2.44 10.01 16.00
CA GLY A 133 1.19 9.25 15.96
C GLY A 133 1.29 7.86 16.62
N VAL A 134 2.38 7.15 16.40
CA VAL A 134 2.62 5.83 17.00
C VAL A 134 2.90 5.93 18.50
N VAL A 135 3.74 6.88 18.94
CA VAL A 135 4.03 7.10 20.37
C VAL A 135 2.76 7.52 21.12
N TYR A 136 1.96 8.45 20.57
CA TYR A 136 0.72 8.86 21.22
C TYR A 136 -0.36 7.77 21.16
N GLY A 137 -0.40 6.96 20.09
CA GLY A 137 -1.28 5.79 19.99
C GLY A 137 -1.01 4.75 21.07
N PHE A 138 0.26 4.39 21.30
CA PHE A 138 0.63 3.50 22.42
C PHE A 138 0.38 4.14 23.79
N PHE A 139 0.62 5.44 23.96
CA PHE A 139 0.31 6.16 25.20
C PHE A 139 -1.20 6.14 25.52
N TYR A 140 -2.06 6.44 24.54
CA TYR A 140 -3.51 6.38 24.73
C TYR A 140 -4.02 4.93 24.92
N PHE A 141 -3.44 3.95 24.23
CA PHE A 141 -3.68 2.52 24.49
C PHE A 141 -3.40 2.15 25.96
N PHE A 142 -2.27 2.60 26.54
CA PHE A 142 -1.95 2.34 27.94
C PHE A 142 -2.88 3.08 28.91
N ILE A 143 -3.30 4.32 28.59
CA ILE A 143 -4.34 5.04 29.36
C ILE A 143 -5.64 4.21 29.39
N ILE A 144 -6.13 3.75 28.24
CA ILE A 144 -7.38 3.00 28.13
C ILE A 144 -7.27 1.60 28.78
N LEU A 145 -6.12 0.92 28.69
CA LEU A 145 -5.92 -0.39 29.31
C LEU A 145 -5.80 -0.31 30.84
N PHE A 146 -5.14 0.73 31.38
CA PHE A 146 -4.90 0.88 32.82
C PHE A 146 -5.78 1.95 33.50
N GLN A 147 -6.89 2.39 32.89
CA GLN A 147 -7.70 3.51 33.39
C GLN A 147 -8.29 3.33 34.81
N CYS A 148 -8.32 2.11 35.35
CA CYS A 148 -8.74 1.78 36.71
C CYS A 148 -7.71 0.92 37.47
N GLY A 149 -6.43 0.99 37.07
CA GLY A 149 -5.35 0.18 37.63
C GLY A 149 -5.33 -1.24 37.07
N ASP A 150 -6.16 -2.14 37.61
CA ASP A 150 -6.24 -3.54 37.15
C ASP A 150 -7.26 -3.66 36.00
N PRO A 151 -6.85 -4.16 34.80
CA PRO A 151 -7.76 -4.33 33.67
C PRO A 151 -8.97 -5.25 33.95
N ARG A 152 -8.93 -6.08 35.00
CA ARG A 152 -10.06 -6.92 35.44
C ARG A 152 -11.24 -6.12 35.98
N HIS A 153 -10.98 -4.93 36.53
CA HIS A 153 -11.97 -4.08 37.21
C HIS A 153 -12.45 -2.89 36.36
N ILE A 154 -12.18 -2.89 35.04
CA ILE A 154 -12.54 -1.74 34.17
C ILE A 154 -14.06 -1.53 34.13
N ALA A 155 -14.86 -2.60 34.09
CA ALA A 155 -16.32 -2.49 34.06
C ALA A 155 -16.89 -1.86 35.35
N ASP A 156 -16.25 -2.09 36.50
CA ASP A 156 -16.61 -1.42 37.76
C ASP A 156 -16.45 0.10 37.65
N GLY A 157 -15.46 0.59 36.89
CA GLY A 157 -15.27 2.03 36.64
C GLY A 157 -16.35 2.69 35.79
N PHE A 158 -17.11 1.91 35.00
CA PHE A 158 -18.28 2.39 34.27
C PHE A 158 -19.57 2.29 35.09
N ILE A 159 -19.68 1.32 36.00
CA ILE A 159 -20.86 1.10 36.85
C ILE A 159 -20.82 1.98 38.11
N GLN A 160 -19.68 2.05 38.79
CA GLN A 160 -19.44 2.98 39.89
C GLN A 160 -18.83 4.27 39.38
N LYS A 161 -19.70 5.24 39.08
CA LYS A 161 -19.41 6.63 38.69
C LYS A 161 -18.57 7.46 39.71
N LYS A 162 -18.04 6.82 40.75
CA LYS A 162 -17.26 7.34 41.89
C LYS A 162 -16.24 6.31 42.44
N SER A 163 -15.69 5.42 41.60
CA SER A 163 -14.52 4.64 42.03
C SER A 163 -13.28 5.54 42.04
N ASP A 164 -12.80 5.93 43.23
CA ASP A 164 -11.62 6.80 43.43
C ASP A 164 -10.30 6.23 42.86
N LYS A 165 -10.33 5.01 42.31
CA LYS A 165 -9.21 4.32 41.66
C LYS A 165 -9.18 4.50 40.13
N CYS A 166 -10.22 5.10 39.54
CA CYS A 166 -10.32 5.28 38.09
C CYS A 166 -9.96 6.71 37.64
N LEU A 167 -9.39 6.83 36.45
CA LEU A 167 -9.06 8.11 35.84
C LEU A 167 -10.35 8.94 35.59
N PRO A 168 -10.36 10.24 35.95
CA PRO A 168 -11.46 11.15 35.66
C PRO A 168 -11.92 11.11 34.19
N PRO A 169 -13.23 11.05 33.90
CA PRO A 169 -13.75 11.03 32.53
C PRO A 169 -13.23 12.17 31.64
N ALA A 170 -13.07 13.37 32.21
CA ALA A 170 -12.51 14.53 31.51
C ALA A 170 -11.07 14.28 30.99
N LEU A 171 -10.22 13.59 31.76
CA LEU A 171 -8.86 13.25 31.32
C LEU A 171 -8.90 12.23 30.17
N ARG A 172 -9.74 11.18 30.28
CA ARG A 172 -9.96 10.20 29.19
C ARG A 172 -10.41 10.89 27.90
N MET A 173 -11.45 11.73 27.98
CA MET A 173 -11.98 12.47 26.83
C MET A 173 -10.91 13.39 26.23
N SER A 174 -10.17 14.16 27.05
CA SER A 174 -9.12 15.05 26.55
C SER A 174 -8.00 14.29 25.82
N ALA A 175 -7.58 13.13 26.34
CA ALA A 175 -6.59 12.28 25.69
C ALA A 175 -7.13 11.65 24.39
N GLY A 176 -8.41 11.25 24.35
CA GLY A 176 -9.09 10.77 23.15
C GLY A 176 -9.21 11.83 22.05
N TYR A 177 -9.46 13.09 22.44
CA TYR A 177 -9.47 14.24 21.52
C TYR A 177 -8.09 14.52 20.94
N ILE A 178 -7.04 14.54 21.78
CA ILE A 178 -5.65 14.72 21.33
C ILE A 178 -5.24 13.56 20.41
N TYR A 179 -5.57 12.31 20.75
CA TYR A 179 -5.37 11.15 19.88
C TYR A 179 -6.08 11.36 18.53
N GLY A 180 -7.35 11.75 18.52
CA GLY A 180 -8.12 12.00 17.30
C GLY A 180 -7.52 13.09 16.40
N ILE A 181 -7.05 14.20 16.98
CA ILE A 181 -6.39 15.28 16.24
C ILE A 181 -5.08 14.80 15.62
N ILE A 182 -4.22 14.13 16.40
CA ILE A 182 -2.95 13.55 15.90
C ILE A 182 -3.23 12.51 14.81
N ASN A 183 -4.26 11.68 14.99
CA ASN A 183 -4.68 10.65 14.05
C ASN A 183 -5.09 11.25 12.69
N VAL A 184 -5.93 12.30 12.70
CA VAL A 184 -6.35 13.06 11.51
C VAL A 184 -5.15 13.75 10.84
N LEU A 185 -4.26 14.39 11.60
CA LEU A 185 -3.06 15.03 11.05
C LEU A 185 -2.13 14.02 10.35
N ALA A 186 -2.03 12.80 10.87
CA ALA A 186 -1.32 11.70 10.21
C ALA A 186 -2.00 11.29 8.90
N ASP A 187 -3.32 11.14 8.87
CA ASP A 187 -4.06 10.75 7.65
C ASP A 187 -3.89 11.77 6.52
N TRP A 188 -4.05 13.06 6.84
CA TRP A 188 -3.79 14.15 5.88
C TRP A 188 -2.33 14.19 5.42
N THR A 189 -1.36 13.92 6.29
CA THR A 189 0.06 13.81 5.91
C THR A 189 0.30 12.67 4.92
N PHE A 190 -0.38 11.53 5.10
CA PHE A 190 -0.28 10.35 4.25
C PHE A 190 -0.97 10.55 2.88
N VAL A 191 -1.91 11.50 2.76
CA VAL A 191 -2.51 11.92 1.49
C VAL A 191 -1.66 13.00 0.79
N LEU A 192 -1.34 14.09 1.49
CA LEU A 192 -0.71 15.29 0.90
C LEU A 192 0.73 15.04 0.41
N ILE A 193 1.54 14.30 1.16
CA ILE A 193 2.95 14.07 0.79
C ILE A 193 3.06 13.30 -0.55
N PRO A 194 2.43 12.12 -0.75
CA PRO A 194 2.49 11.43 -2.03
C PRO A 194 1.72 12.14 -3.17
N ILE A 195 0.75 13.03 -2.88
CA ILE A 195 0.22 13.97 -3.90
C ILE A 195 1.33 14.92 -4.39
N SER A 196 2.13 15.51 -3.50
CA SER A 196 3.25 16.38 -3.94
C SER A 196 4.27 15.62 -4.80
N VAL A 197 4.57 14.36 -4.46
CA VAL A 197 5.41 13.48 -5.28
C VAL A 197 4.80 13.23 -6.67
N LEU A 198 3.48 13.05 -6.77
CA LEU A 198 2.79 12.89 -8.07
C LEU A 198 2.81 14.15 -8.93
N MET A 199 2.80 15.34 -8.32
CA MET A 199 2.91 16.61 -9.05
C MET A 199 4.32 16.77 -9.62
N ASP A 200 5.34 16.47 -8.81
CA ASP A 200 6.77 16.62 -9.13
C ASP A 200 7.37 15.53 -10.03
N SER A 201 6.60 14.50 -10.44
CA SER A 201 7.13 13.33 -11.16
C SER A 201 6.58 13.17 -12.58
N ASP A 202 7.47 12.93 -13.53
CA ASP A 202 7.21 12.61 -14.95
C ASP A 202 6.66 11.18 -15.18
N LEU A 203 5.66 10.80 -14.39
CA LEU A 203 4.96 9.52 -14.53
C LEU A 203 3.93 9.58 -15.67
N ASP A 204 3.95 8.56 -16.53
CA ASP A 204 2.90 8.34 -17.55
C ASP A 204 1.48 8.46 -16.95
N ARG A 205 0.53 8.93 -17.76
CA ARG A 205 -0.87 9.16 -17.37
C ARG A 205 -1.53 7.94 -16.73
N ARG A 206 -1.24 6.71 -17.20
CA ARG A 206 -1.78 5.47 -16.59
C ARG A 206 -1.17 5.22 -15.21
N SER A 207 0.14 5.41 -15.10
CA SER A 207 0.88 5.35 -13.84
C SER A 207 0.43 6.41 -12.83
N LYS A 208 0.09 7.62 -13.29
CA LYS A 208 -0.41 8.74 -12.46
C LYS A 208 -1.85 8.49 -11.98
N MET A 209 -2.74 8.02 -12.86
CA MET A 209 -4.13 7.65 -12.53
C MET A 209 -4.20 6.57 -11.42
N SER A 210 -3.39 5.52 -11.51
CA SER A 210 -3.40 4.44 -10.51
C SER A 210 -2.99 4.90 -9.10
N VAL A 211 -2.07 5.87 -8.96
CA VAL A 211 -1.77 6.45 -7.63
C VAL A 211 -2.87 7.42 -7.21
N GLY A 212 -3.48 8.16 -8.16
CA GLY A 212 -4.65 9.01 -7.87
C GLY A 212 -5.80 8.24 -7.20
N MET A 213 -6.06 6.99 -7.62
CA MET A 213 -7.03 6.10 -6.96
C MET A 213 -6.63 5.77 -5.50
N VAL A 214 -5.35 5.54 -5.22
CA VAL A 214 -4.84 5.33 -3.85
C VAL A 214 -5.01 6.60 -3.01
N MET A 215 -4.73 7.77 -3.57
CA MET A 215 -4.92 9.06 -2.88
C MET A 215 -6.40 9.31 -2.54
N ALA A 216 -7.31 8.98 -3.46
CA ALA A 216 -8.76 9.10 -3.23
C ALA A 216 -9.23 8.20 -2.08
N LEU A 217 -8.76 6.95 -2.00
CA LEU A 217 -9.07 6.06 -0.89
C LEU A 217 -8.48 6.55 0.44
N GLY A 218 -7.26 7.12 0.43
CA GLY A 218 -6.67 7.77 1.61
C GLY A 218 -7.45 9.02 2.07
N ALA A 219 -8.01 9.79 1.14
CA ALA A 219 -8.87 10.92 1.45
C ALA A 219 -10.21 10.47 2.09
N VAL A 220 -10.80 9.37 1.63
CA VAL A 220 -11.97 8.75 2.28
C VAL A 220 -11.65 8.32 3.71
N GLY A 221 -10.49 7.71 3.95
CA GLY A 221 -10.00 7.41 5.30
C GLY A 221 -9.85 8.67 6.17
N SER A 222 -9.28 9.75 5.60
CA SER A 222 -9.10 11.04 6.29
C SER A 222 -10.44 11.68 6.70
N VAL A 223 -11.46 11.61 5.85
CA VAL A 223 -12.83 12.03 6.17
C VAL A 223 -13.43 11.16 7.28
N SER A 224 -13.20 9.85 7.24
CA SER A 224 -13.65 8.91 8.27
C SER A 224 -13.08 9.27 9.66
N SER A 225 -11.79 9.58 9.75
CA SER A 225 -11.13 10.03 10.98
C SER A 225 -11.72 11.35 11.52
N ILE A 226 -12.07 12.30 10.66
CA ILE A 226 -12.73 13.56 11.05
C ILE A 226 -14.14 13.27 11.59
N MET A 227 -14.94 12.46 10.89
CA MET A 227 -16.31 12.15 11.31
C MET A 227 -16.33 11.36 12.64
N ARG A 228 -15.35 10.48 12.87
CA ARG A 228 -15.14 9.83 14.17
C ARG A 228 -14.86 10.84 15.29
N LEU A 229 -14.05 11.87 15.02
CA LEU A 229 -13.73 12.93 15.98
C LEU A 229 -14.94 13.81 16.30
N VAL A 230 -15.79 14.11 15.31
CA VAL A 230 -17.03 14.88 15.49
C VAL A 230 -18.07 14.14 16.35
N TYR A 231 -18.11 12.81 16.27
CA TYR A 231 -19.00 11.99 17.12
C TYR A 231 -18.33 11.46 18.40
N LEU A 232 -17.14 11.95 18.77
CA LEU A 232 -16.39 11.46 19.93
C LEU A 232 -17.12 11.75 21.25
N ASP A 233 -17.75 12.92 21.40
CA ASP A 233 -18.64 13.23 22.54
C ASP A 233 -19.78 12.22 22.70
N GLY A 234 -20.22 11.60 21.60
CA GLY A 234 -21.26 10.57 21.60
C GLY A 234 -20.90 9.31 22.37
N LEU A 235 -19.60 9.07 22.63
CA LEU A 235 -19.08 7.98 23.45
C LEU A 235 -18.99 8.33 24.95
N GLU A 236 -19.30 9.56 25.37
CA GLU A 236 -19.34 9.87 26.79
C GLU A 236 -20.52 9.13 27.46
N LEU A 237 -20.22 8.13 28.28
CA LEU A 237 -21.20 7.36 29.05
C LEU A 237 -21.72 8.14 30.28
N SER A 238 -21.92 9.47 30.15
CA SER A 238 -22.28 10.37 31.24
C SER A 238 -23.69 10.14 31.79
N THR A 239 -24.57 9.46 31.04
CA THR A 239 -25.90 9.04 31.49
C THR A 239 -26.14 7.57 31.12
N MET A 240 -26.30 6.70 32.11
CA MET A 240 -26.40 5.23 31.93
C MET A 240 -27.74 4.74 31.38
N GLU A 241 -28.53 5.60 30.74
CA GLU A 241 -29.98 5.41 30.55
C GLU A 241 -30.42 5.23 29.08
N SER A 242 -29.53 5.46 28.10
CA SER A 242 -29.81 5.04 26.71
C SER A 242 -28.54 4.88 25.88
N LEU A 243 -28.56 3.95 24.92
CA LEU A 243 -27.61 3.99 23.81
C LEU A 243 -27.80 5.31 23.06
N ASN A 244 -26.72 6.09 22.94
CA ASN A 244 -26.71 7.30 22.14
C ASN A 244 -26.53 6.93 20.65
N PRO A 245 -27.42 7.34 19.73
CA PRO A 245 -27.23 7.14 18.29
C PRO A 245 -25.89 7.69 17.76
N GLN A 246 -25.31 8.70 18.42
CA GLN A 246 -23.98 9.23 18.11
C GLN A 246 -22.86 8.20 18.36
N ALA A 247 -22.94 7.35 19.39
CA ALA A 247 -21.93 6.31 19.64
C ALA A 247 -21.91 5.24 18.53
N ILE A 248 -23.09 4.87 17.98
CA ILE A 248 -23.16 3.92 16.86
C ILE A 248 -22.63 4.59 15.58
N LYS A 249 -22.94 5.87 15.36
CA LYS A 249 -22.37 6.66 14.24
C LYS A 249 -20.84 6.78 14.37
N ALA A 250 -20.30 7.01 15.56
CA ALA A 250 -18.86 6.98 15.82
C ALA A 250 -18.25 5.60 15.53
N THR A 251 -18.91 4.52 15.93
CA THR A 251 -18.49 3.12 15.66
C THR A 251 -18.44 2.82 14.17
N ILE A 252 -19.43 3.30 13.40
CA ILE A 252 -19.47 3.17 11.93
C ILE A 252 -18.22 3.81 11.29
N TRP A 253 -17.90 5.06 11.65
CA TRP A 253 -16.71 5.76 11.12
C TRP A 253 -15.40 5.16 11.66
N ALA A 254 -15.36 4.69 12.91
CA ALA A 254 -14.22 3.97 13.49
C ALA A 254 -13.96 2.59 12.87
N THR A 255 -14.98 1.97 12.26
CA THR A 255 -14.82 0.75 11.45
C THR A 255 -14.37 1.08 10.03
N ALA A 256 -14.95 2.11 9.42
CA ALA A 256 -14.64 2.52 8.05
C ALA A 256 -13.20 3.05 7.89
N GLU A 257 -12.66 3.76 8.88
CA GLU A 257 -11.29 4.31 8.90
C GLU A 257 -10.23 3.21 8.65
N PRO A 258 -10.02 2.21 9.54
CA PRO A 258 -9.03 1.16 9.31
C PRO A 258 -9.42 0.23 8.16
N GLY A 259 -10.72 -0.08 7.97
CA GLY A 259 -11.18 -0.98 6.91
C GLY A 259 -10.84 -0.45 5.51
N THR A 260 -11.14 0.82 5.23
CA THR A 260 -10.77 1.46 3.95
C THR A 260 -9.26 1.64 3.82
N GLY A 261 -8.55 1.95 4.90
CA GLY A 261 -7.09 2.08 4.91
C GLY A 261 -6.34 0.78 4.59
N ILE A 262 -6.78 -0.37 5.11
CA ILE A 262 -6.23 -1.71 4.80
C ILE A 262 -6.40 -2.03 3.29
N ILE A 263 -7.58 -1.72 2.74
CA ILE A 263 -7.90 -1.91 1.31
C ILE A 263 -7.01 -0.99 0.45
N ALA A 264 -6.92 0.29 0.81
CA ALA A 264 -6.08 1.28 0.11
C ALA A 264 -4.60 0.90 0.11
N ALA A 265 -4.07 0.49 1.27
CA ALA A 265 -2.69 0.03 1.44
C ALA A 265 -2.38 -1.18 0.56
N SER A 266 -3.33 -2.10 0.42
CA SER A 266 -3.18 -3.30 -0.38
C SER A 266 -3.25 -3.00 -1.89
N ILE A 267 -4.20 -2.17 -2.32
CA ILE A 267 -4.32 -1.70 -3.72
C ILE A 267 -3.05 -0.93 -4.15
N ALA A 268 -2.45 -0.13 -3.28
CA ALA A 268 -1.24 0.63 -3.57
C ALA A 268 -0.05 -0.23 -4.02
N ILE A 269 0.07 -1.44 -3.47
CA ILE A 269 1.14 -2.41 -3.77
C ILE A 269 0.83 -3.23 -5.04
N LEU A 270 -0.45 -3.36 -5.40
CA LEU A 270 -0.90 -4.10 -6.60
C LEU A 270 -0.76 -3.30 -7.91
N ARG A 271 -0.54 -1.98 -7.82
CA ARG A 271 -0.32 -1.06 -8.96
C ARG A 271 0.54 -1.60 -10.13
N PRO A 272 1.78 -2.10 -9.93
CA PRO A 272 2.59 -2.63 -11.04
C PRO A 272 1.98 -3.89 -11.67
N LEU A 273 1.26 -4.70 -10.89
CA LEU A 273 0.66 -5.94 -11.38
C LEU A 273 -0.58 -5.68 -12.22
N PHE A 274 -1.39 -4.68 -11.87
CA PHE A 274 -2.51 -4.25 -12.73
C PHE A 274 -2.01 -3.81 -14.11
N GLN A 275 -0.84 -3.17 -14.20
CA GLN A 275 -0.23 -2.81 -15.49
C GLN A 275 0.24 -4.05 -16.29
N GLN A 276 0.88 -5.02 -15.64
CA GLN A 276 1.29 -6.27 -16.27
C GLN A 276 0.08 -7.09 -16.76
N VAL A 277 -0.88 -7.38 -15.89
CA VAL A 277 -2.07 -8.19 -16.21
C VAL A 277 -2.94 -7.50 -17.27
N TYR A 278 -3.11 -6.18 -17.22
CA TYR A 278 -3.83 -5.44 -18.27
C TYR A 278 -3.13 -5.55 -19.64
N ASN A 279 -1.80 -5.43 -19.68
CA ASN A 279 -1.04 -5.58 -20.91
C ASN A 279 -1.11 -7.01 -21.45
N ASP A 280 -0.98 -8.04 -20.60
CA ASP A 280 -1.11 -9.45 -21.01
C ASP A 280 -2.50 -9.79 -21.55
N VAL A 281 -3.56 -9.33 -20.89
CA VAL A 281 -4.95 -9.51 -21.37
C VAL A 281 -5.16 -8.79 -22.70
N ARG A 282 -4.65 -7.56 -22.84
CA ARG A 282 -4.72 -6.78 -24.09
C ARG A 282 -3.96 -7.49 -25.23
N ASN A 283 -2.75 -7.96 -24.98
CA ASN A 283 -1.89 -8.63 -25.96
C ASN A 283 -2.51 -9.96 -26.42
N LYS A 284 -3.07 -10.74 -25.49
CA LYS A 284 -3.85 -11.95 -25.82
C LYS A 284 -5.08 -11.61 -26.66
N SER A 285 -5.85 -10.59 -26.28
CA SER A 285 -7.04 -10.15 -27.03
C SER A 285 -6.70 -9.74 -28.47
N THR A 286 -5.60 -9.02 -28.70
CA THR A 286 -5.12 -8.71 -30.06
C THR A 286 -4.71 -9.96 -30.85
N SER A 287 -4.08 -10.96 -30.20
CA SER A 287 -3.65 -12.19 -30.87
C SER A 287 -4.80 -13.07 -31.37
N PHE A 288 -5.99 -12.98 -30.76
CA PHE A 288 -7.20 -13.68 -31.24
C PHE A 288 -7.83 -13.01 -32.47
N ILE A 289 -7.58 -11.71 -32.68
CA ILE A 289 -8.10 -10.95 -33.83
C ILE A 289 -7.16 -11.09 -35.04
N SER A 290 -5.85 -11.14 -34.81
CA SER A 290 -4.84 -11.25 -35.88
C SER A 290 -4.62 -12.68 -36.38
N LYS A 291 -5.68 -13.37 -36.83
CA LYS A 291 -5.56 -14.66 -37.52
C LYS A 291 -5.53 -14.42 -39.04
N PRO A 292 -4.36 -14.53 -39.72
CA PRO A 292 -4.27 -14.20 -41.13
C PRO A 292 -5.09 -15.18 -41.97
N ARG A 293 -6.02 -14.65 -42.77
CA ARG A 293 -6.71 -15.42 -43.81
C ARG A 293 -5.68 -15.75 -44.89
N LYS A 294 -5.32 -17.03 -45.04
CA LYS A 294 -4.58 -17.49 -46.22
C LYS A 294 -5.41 -17.14 -47.46
N SER A 295 -4.86 -16.29 -48.32
CA SER A 295 -5.25 -16.19 -49.71
C SER A 295 -4.33 -17.12 -50.51
N GLU A 296 -4.88 -18.19 -51.07
CA GLU A 296 -4.25 -18.86 -52.20
C GLU A 296 -4.39 -17.94 -53.42
N SER A 297 -3.27 -17.40 -53.90
CA SER A 297 -3.16 -16.87 -55.26
C SER A 297 -2.57 -17.96 -56.14
N SER A 298 -3.34 -18.40 -57.13
CA SER A 298 -2.83 -19.25 -58.21
C SER A 298 -2.24 -18.36 -59.27
N ASP A 299 -0.91 -18.39 -59.42
CA ASP A 299 -0.21 -17.62 -60.44
C ASP A 299 -0.02 -18.49 -61.70
N ASP A 300 -0.96 -18.40 -62.64
CA ASP A 300 -0.87 -19.02 -63.98
C ASP A 300 0.04 -18.18 -64.90
N GLU A 301 1.33 -18.54 -65.00
CA GLU A 301 2.28 -17.84 -65.88
C GLU A 301 2.19 -18.32 -67.34
N ILE A 302 1.89 -17.40 -68.26
CA ILE A 302 1.68 -17.69 -69.69
C ILE A 302 3.00 -17.51 -70.47
N ALA A 303 3.50 -18.59 -71.06
CA ALA A 303 4.74 -18.59 -71.83
C ALA A 303 4.62 -17.93 -73.23
N LEU A 304 5.64 -17.16 -73.61
CA LEU A 304 5.86 -16.63 -74.98
C LEU A 304 7.38 -16.65 -75.30
N ARG A 305 7.76 -16.76 -76.57
CA ARG A 305 8.92 -17.60 -76.96
C ARG A 305 9.93 -16.95 -77.93
N GLY A 306 11.22 -16.99 -77.55
CA GLY A 306 12.40 -16.96 -78.44
C GLY A 306 13.03 -15.59 -78.73
N PRO A 307 14.21 -15.53 -79.41
CA PRO A 307 15.05 -16.64 -79.89
C PRO A 307 16.41 -16.80 -79.16
N GLU A 308 17.21 -17.81 -79.54
CA GLU A 308 18.47 -18.23 -78.91
C GLU A 308 19.74 -17.81 -79.67
N THR A 309 20.90 -17.73 -79.00
CA THR A 309 22.24 -17.84 -79.64
C THR A 309 23.32 -18.57 -78.79
N VAL A 310 23.35 -19.91 -78.86
CA VAL A 310 24.53 -20.80 -79.01
C VAL A 310 25.78 -20.65 -78.09
N THR A 311 25.93 -21.57 -77.11
CA THR A 311 26.98 -22.63 -76.96
C THR A 311 26.73 -23.37 -75.62
N GLN A 312 26.57 -24.70 -75.50
CA GLN A 312 27.46 -25.85 -75.81
C GLN A 312 28.78 -25.84 -75.00
N ASN A 313 29.18 -26.85 -74.22
CA ASN A 313 28.61 -28.17 -73.83
C ASN A 313 28.84 -28.38 -72.30
N VAL A 314 28.76 -29.54 -71.58
CA VAL A 314 28.87 -30.99 -71.86
C VAL A 314 27.99 -31.78 -70.84
N ASP A 315 27.85 -33.09 -71.04
CA ASP A 315 27.01 -34.06 -70.31
C ASP A 315 27.22 -34.26 -68.80
N SER A 316 26.31 -35.05 -68.20
CA SER A 316 26.10 -35.16 -66.75
C SER A 316 26.01 -36.60 -66.21
N LYS A 317 26.30 -36.74 -64.91
CA LYS A 317 25.79 -37.77 -63.96
C LYS A 317 26.23 -39.24 -64.17
N PRO A 318 25.98 -40.13 -63.18
CA PRO A 318 25.78 -39.92 -61.73
C PRO A 318 26.67 -40.83 -60.85
N LEU A 319 26.71 -40.58 -59.53
CA LEU A 319 26.82 -41.66 -58.55
C LEU A 319 26.00 -41.37 -57.28
N LYS A 320 25.47 -42.42 -56.65
CA LYS A 320 24.78 -42.41 -55.35
C LYS A 320 25.79 -42.39 -54.20
N ILE A 321 25.38 -41.89 -53.04
CA ILE A 321 25.21 -42.64 -51.77
C ILE A 321 24.56 -41.71 -50.73
N GLU A 322 23.80 -42.29 -49.78
CA GLU A 322 22.98 -41.55 -48.81
C GLU A 322 23.41 -41.79 -47.35
N THR A 323 22.93 -40.94 -46.44
CA THR A 323 22.93 -41.08 -44.97
C THR A 323 24.26 -41.11 -44.22
N LYS A 324 24.49 -40.07 -43.40
CA LYS A 324 24.29 -40.23 -41.95
C LYS A 324 23.78 -38.94 -41.29
N ARG A 325 22.85 -39.08 -40.34
CA ARG A 325 22.30 -38.00 -39.50
C ARG A 325 23.20 -37.80 -38.27
N MET A 326 23.46 -36.56 -37.86
CA MET A 326 24.01 -36.25 -36.53
C MET A 326 23.35 -34.98 -35.94
N SER A 327 23.62 -34.70 -34.66
CA SER A 327 22.73 -33.89 -33.81
C SER A 327 22.79 -32.37 -34.03
N MET A 328 21.69 -31.73 -33.63
CA MET A 328 21.55 -30.30 -33.38
C MET A 328 22.27 -29.91 -32.08
N ASP A 329 22.91 -28.75 -32.06
CA ASP A 329 23.25 -27.99 -30.85
C ASP A 329 23.29 -26.47 -31.12
N SER A 330 23.12 -25.70 -30.05
CA SER A 330 23.02 -24.23 -29.94
C SER A 330 23.49 -23.33 -31.11
N ILE A 331 22.57 -22.53 -31.66
CA ILE A 331 22.89 -21.27 -32.36
C ILE A 331 22.99 -20.16 -31.31
N HIS A 332 24.15 -19.51 -31.20
CA HIS A 332 24.27 -18.23 -30.50
C HIS A 332 23.69 -17.11 -31.37
N ILE A 333 22.87 -16.25 -30.75
CA ILE A 333 22.45 -14.97 -31.35
C ILE A 333 23.45 -13.92 -30.88
N GLU A 334 24.14 -13.26 -31.81
CA GLU A 334 24.93 -12.06 -31.49
C GLU A 334 24.00 -10.85 -31.36
N ASP A 335 24.14 -10.12 -30.26
CA ASP A 335 23.30 -8.95 -29.95
C ASP A 335 23.67 -7.74 -30.84
N ALA A 336 22.64 -6.98 -31.25
CA ALA A 336 22.82 -5.73 -31.97
C ALA A 336 23.43 -4.65 -31.05
N GLN A 337 24.71 -4.33 -31.28
CA GLN A 337 25.50 -3.43 -30.43
C GLN A 337 24.87 -2.03 -30.27
N SER A 338 24.64 -1.61 -29.02
CA SER A 338 23.98 -0.33 -28.74
C SER A 338 24.91 0.90 -28.88
N PRO A 339 24.39 2.11 -29.19
CA PRO A 339 25.24 3.27 -29.55
C PRO A 339 26.04 3.95 -28.43
N TRP A 340 26.00 3.43 -27.19
CA TRP A 340 26.51 4.14 -25.99
C TRP A 340 27.57 3.35 -25.21
N SER A 341 28.26 2.41 -25.85
CA SER A 341 29.40 1.68 -25.30
C SER A 341 30.72 2.47 -25.48
N PRO A 342 31.49 2.79 -24.41
CA PRO A 342 32.75 3.54 -24.55
C PRO A 342 33.88 2.65 -25.10
N THR A 343 34.48 3.06 -26.22
CA THR A 343 35.59 2.32 -26.86
C THR A 343 36.87 2.41 -26.03
N ILE A 344 37.27 1.30 -25.39
CA ILE A 344 38.54 1.19 -24.67
C ILE A 344 39.66 0.89 -25.66
N VAL A 345 40.32 1.93 -26.18
CA VAL A 345 41.54 1.77 -26.98
C VAL A 345 42.73 1.51 -26.06
N SER A 346 43.22 0.27 -26.06
CA SER A 346 44.40 -0.15 -25.30
C SER A 346 45.67 -0.07 -26.16
N THR A 347 46.30 1.12 -26.22
CA THR A 347 47.64 1.28 -26.77
C THR A 347 48.70 1.21 -25.66
N SER A 348 49.73 0.39 -25.86
CA SER A 348 50.79 0.17 -24.88
C SER A 348 51.89 1.24 -24.95
N GLY A 349 51.83 2.21 -24.03
CA GLY A 349 52.94 3.13 -23.76
C GLY A 349 52.54 4.60 -23.59
N MET A 350 53.08 5.23 -22.54
CA MET A 350 52.97 6.67 -22.21
C MET A 350 51.58 7.18 -21.76
N PRO A 351 51.51 8.33 -21.04
CA PRO A 351 50.54 8.49 -19.95
C PRO A 351 49.21 9.15 -20.32
N ARG A 352 48.20 8.91 -19.46
CA ARG A 352 46.83 9.44 -19.57
C ARG A 352 46.78 10.98 -19.42
N MET A 353 46.45 11.68 -20.50
CA MET A 353 45.81 13.01 -20.42
C MET A 353 44.29 12.86 -20.46
N ILE A 354 43.56 13.64 -19.66
CA ILE A 354 42.09 13.67 -19.67
C ILE A 354 41.62 15.04 -20.18
N LEU A 355 41.24 15.11 -21.46
CA LEU A 355 40.68 16.32 -22.07
C LEU A 355 39.17 16.41 -21.83
N VAL A 356 38.76 17.11 -20.75
CA VAL A 356 37.34 17.42 -20.49
C VAL A 356 36.95 18.72 -21.19
N LYS A 357 36.13 18.63 -22.24
CA LYS A 357 35.74 19.79 -23.05
C LYS A 357 34.43 20.45 -22.58
N GLY A 358 34.55 21.40 -21.65
CA GLY A 358 33.67 22.58 -21.59
C GLY A 358 32.42 22.51 -20.68
N LYS A 359 32.54 23.12 -19.49
CA LYS A 359 31.62 24.18 -19.02
C LYS A 359 32.30 25.00 -17.91
N THR A 360 31.96 26.29 -17.82
CA THR A 360 32.73 27.30 -17.08
C THR A 360 32.10 27.72 -15.76
N THR A 361 32.86 27.60 -14.67
CA THR A 361 32.70 28.37 -13.43
C THR A 361 34.09 28.69 -12.85
N PRO A 362 34.30 29.84 -12.19
CA PRO A 362 35.60 30.22 -11.64
C PRO A 362 35.91 29.46 -10.35
N ALA A 363 37.20 29.15 -10.13
CA ALA A 363 37.69 28.47 -8.93
C ALA A 363 38.12 29.46 -7.84
N PRO A 364 38.00 29.11 -6.54
CA PRO A 364 38.61 29.86 -5.44
C PRO A 364 40.12 29.56 -5.33
N TRP A 365 40.87 30.53 -4.80
CA TRP A 365 42.33 30.49 -4.68
C TRP A 365 42.85 29.40 -3.72
N PRO A 366 43.95 28.68 -4.07
CA PRO A 366 44.66 27.83 -3.12
C PRO A 366 45.52 28.65 -2.15
N LYS A 367 45.68 28.16 -0.91
CA LYS A 367 46.63 28.69 0.07
C LYS A 367 47.98 27.95 -0.04
N ALA A 368 49.07 28.65 0.29
CA ALA A 368 50.42 28.08 0.31
C ALA A 368 50.72 27.26 1.58
N GLY A 369 51.71 26.36 1.52
CA GLY A 369 52.28 25.68 2.69
C GLY A 369 53.14 24.45 2.38
N GLY A 370 54.47 24.63 2.36
CA GLY A 370 55.50 23.57 2.44
C GLY A 370 55.76 22.71 1.19
N ASP A 371 56.97 22.16 0.98
CA ASP A 371 58.26 22.58 1.55
C ASP A 371 59.48 22.14 0.70
N VAL A 372 60.65 22.72 1.00
CA VAL A 372 61.87 22.74 0.16
C VAL A 372 62.65 21.42 0.04
N VAL A 373 63.14 21.10 -1.17
CA VAL A 373 64.45 20.43 -1.41
C VAL A 373 65.12 21.03 -2.67
N TYR A 374 66.44 21.26 -2.63
CA TYR A 374 67.27 21.81 -3.72
C TYR A 374 68.49 20.91 -4.04
N ALA A 375 68.76 20.66 -5.33
CA ALA A 375 70.06 20.32 -5.92
C ALA A 375 69.93 20.52 -7.45
N ARG A 376 70.47 21.59 -8.06
CA ARG A 376 71.87 21.92 -8.42
C ARG A 376 72.35 21.19 -9.70
N GLU A 377 72.93 21.97 -10.62
CA GLU A 377 73.34 21.52 -11.96
C GLU A 377 74.56 20.59 -11.99
N GLN A 378 74.59 19.71 -13.00
CA GLN A 378 75.54 19.81 -14.12
C GLN A 378 74.80 19.56 -15.45
#